data_AF-A0A7X3GKW0-F1
#
_entry.id   AF-A0A7X3GKW0-F1
#
_cell.length_a   1.000
_cell.length_b   1.000
_cell.length_c   1.000
_cell.angle_alpha   90.00
_cell.angle_beta   90.00
_cell.angle_gamma   90.00
#
_symmetry.space_group_name_H-M   'P 1'
#
loop_
_entity.id
_entity.type
_entity.pdbx_description
1 polymer ?
#
loop_
_entity_poly.entity_id
_entity_poly.type
_entity_poly.pdbx_seq_one_letter_code
_entity_poly.pdbx_strand_id
1 'polypeptide(L)'
;MKNRVYELEELIGEKLIILLPALKVRKEILWNEFDDLFVYLEEVKELTNGKETITRSLAYKLFQCYFEVDRQFNLIENEQKKDLQSRLFMSIVSILNDHQFY
;
A
#
# COMPACT_ATOMS: atom_id res chain seq x y z
N MET A 1 18.48 5.77 7.89
CA MET A 1 17.50 6.33 6.92
C MET A 1 17.32 5.49 5.66
N LYS A 2 18.38 5.13 4.90
CA LYS A 2 18.22 4.22 3.75
C LYS A 2 17.66 2.85 4.16
N ASN A 3 18.17 2.26 5.23
CA ASN A 3 17.76 0.92 5.69
C ASN A 3 16.27 0.81 6.02
N ARG A 4 15.69 1.81 6.69
CA ARG A 4 14.28 1.74 7.12
C ARG A 4 13.29 1.71 5.97
N VAL A 5 13.55 2.45 4.90
CA VAL A 5 12.68 2.42 3.71
C VAL A 5 12.72 1.05 3.02
N TYR A 6 13.89 0.40 2.98
CA TYR A 6 14.01 -0.96 2.46
C TYR A 6 13.26 -1.97 3.35
N GLU A 7 13.39 -1.87 4.68
CA GLU A 7 12.63 -2.70 5.61
C GLU A 7 11.12 -2.53 5.42
N LEU A 8 10.64 -1.29 5.25
CA LEU A 8 9.22 -1.03 4.98
C LEU A 8 8.77 -1.61 3.64
N GLU A 9 9.62 -1.57 2.61
CA GLU A 9 9.33 -2.20 1.32
C GLU A 9 9.16 -3.73 1.45
N GLU A 10 10.01 -4.36 2.26
CA GLU A 10 9.91 -5.79 2.58
C GLU A 10 8.62 -6.10 3.35
N LEU A 11 8.33 -5.34 4.41
CA LEU A 11 7.12 -5.49 5.23
C LEU A 11 5.83 -5.30 4.41
N ILE A 12 5.78 -4.35 3.49
CA ILE A 12 4.67 -4.18 2.54
C ILE A 12 4.53 -5.45 1.67
N GLY A 13 5.65 -5.99 1.19
CA GLY A 13 5.67 -7.25 0.45
C GLY A 13 5.11 -8.43 1.25
N GLU A 14 5.49 -8.56 2.51
CA GLU A 14 4.97 -9.58 3.42
C GLU A 14 3.47 -9.44 3.66
N LYS A 15 2.99 -8.20 3.88
CA LYS A 15 1.54 -7.94 4.02
C LYS A 15 0.78 -8.35 2.77
N LEU A 16 1.32 -8.14 1.57
CA LEU A 16 0.68 -8.59 0.33
C LEU A 16 0.58 -10.11 0.24
N ILE A 17 1.58 -10.86 0.73
CA ILE A 17 1.54 -12.33 0.77
C ILE A 17 0.38 -12.83 1.66
N ILE A 18 0.02 -12.08 2.69
CA ILE A 18 -1.09 -12.42 3.61
C ILE A 18 -2.44 -11.95 3.05
N LEU A 19 -2.51 -10.70 2.59
CA LEU A 19 -3.74 -10.03 2.14
C LEU A 19 -4.27 -10.65 0.84
N LEU A 20 -3.40 -10.90 -0.15
CA LEU A 20 -3.87 -11.32 -1.48
C LEU A 20 -4.57 -12.68 -1.46
N PRO A 21 -4.09 -13.74 -0.78
CA PRO A 21 -4.84 -14.98 -0.64
C PRO A 21 -6.19 -14.80 0.07
N ALA A 22 -6.25 -13.95 1.10
CA ALA A 22 -7.49 -13.66 1.83
C ALA A 22 -8.54 -13.04 0.90
N LEU A 23 -8.14 -12.02 0.16
CA LEU A 23 -9.02 -11.31 -0.77
C LEU A 23 -9.39 -12.15 -1.99
N LYS A 24 -8.42 -12.89 -2.56
CA LYS A 24 -8.59 -13.61 -3.83
C LYS A 24 -9.35 -14.92 -3.65
N VAL A 25 -8.97 -15.72 -2.65
CA VAL A 25 -9.47 -17.09 -2.45
C VAL A 25 -10.62 -17.08 -1.44
N ARG A 26 -10.42 -16.47 -0.27
CA ARG A 26 -11.41 -16.50 0.82
C ARG A 26 -12.47 -15.42 0.71
N LYS A 27 -12.27 -14.40 -0.13
CA LYS A 27 -13.16 -13.23 -0.29
C LYS A 27 -13.37 -12.49 1.04
N GLU A 28 -12.31 -12.45 1.83
CA GLU A 28 -12.30 -11.93 3.20
C GLU A 28 -11.41 -10.69 3.29
N ILE A 29 -11.88 -9.68 4.02
CA ILE A 29 -11.09 -8.48 4.35
C ILE A 29 -10.48 -8.68 5.74
N LEU A 30 -9.15 -8.74 5.80
CA LEU A 30 -8.39 -8.80 7.05
C LEU A 30 -8.08 -7.37 7.52
N TRP A 31 -8.98 -6.79 8.31
CA TRP A 31 -8.90 -5.39 8.75
C TRP A 31 -7.58 -5.03 9.44
N ASN A 32 -7.14 -5.85 10.38
CA ASN A 32 -5.89 -5.60 11.12
C ASN A 32 -4.66 -5.59 10.20
N GLU A 33 -4.64 -6.46 9.19
CA GLU A 33 -3.54 -6.51 8.21
C GLU A 33 -3.53 -5.28 7.29
N PHE A 34 -4.71 -4.75 6.97
CA PHE A 34 -4.83 -3.47 6.27
C PHE A 34 -4.37 -2.29 7.12
N ASP A 35 -4.74 -2.26 8.40
CA ASP A 35 -4.30 -1.19 9.30
C ASP A 35 -2.77 -1.18 9.44
N ASP A 36 -2.14 -2.34 9.60
CA ASP A 36 -0.68 -2.45 9.60
C ASP A 36 -0.07 -1.97 8.28
N LEU A 37 -0.65 -2.36 7.14
CA LEU A 37 -0.23 -1.89 5.82
C LEU A 37 -0.29 -0.36 5.74
N PHE A 38 -1.37 0.26 6.22
CA PHE A 38 -1.50 1.72 6.20
C PHE A 38 -0.49 2.42 7.12
N VAL A 39 -0.16 1.83 8.27
CA VAL A 39 0.92 2.32 9.13
C VAL A 39 2.25 2.31 8.37
N TYR A 40 2.57 1.23 7.65
CA TYR A 40 3.79 1.17 6.85
C TYR A 40 3.80 2.19 5.71
N LEU A 41 2.67 2.40 5.04
CA LEU A 41 2.55 3.38 3.96
C LEU A 41 2.72 4.83 4.48
N GLU A 42 2.15 5.17 5.63
CA GLU A 42 2.35 6.50 6.23
C GLU A 42 3.81 6.69 6.65
N GLU A 43 4.46 5.67 7.22
CA GLU A 43 5.88 5.76 7.57
C GLU A 43 6.76 5.90 6.31
N VAL A 44 6.44 5.19 5.22
CA VAL A 44 7.12 5.37 3.93
C VAL A 44 6.98 6.82 3.48
N LYS A 45 5.76 7.36 3.48
CA LYS A 45 5.48 8.75 3.10
C LYS A 45 6.31 9.73 3.92
N GLU A 46 6.31 9.62 5.25
CA GLU A 46 7.10 10.49 6.13
C GLU A 46 8.60 10.42 5.81
N LEU A 47 9.12 9.22 5.55
CA LEU A 47 10.52 9.01 5.24
C LEU A 47 10.90 9.42 3.81
N THR A 48 9.96 9.46 2.88
CA THR A 48 10.19 9.89 1.48
C THR A 48 9.84 11.35 1.24
N ASN A 49 9.11 11.98 2.16
CA ASN A 49 8.75 13.39 2.08
C ASN A 49 9.99 14.29 1.92
N GLY A 50 9.92 15.24 0.98
CA GLY A 50 11.02 16.15 0.66
C GLY A 50 12.23 15.53 -0.04
N LYS A 51 12.21 14.24 -0.39
CA LYS A 51 13.23 13.63 -1.27
C LYS A 51 12.86 13.87 -2.73
N GLU A 52 13.85 14.09 -3.60
CA GLU A 52 13.60 14.27 -5.04
C GLU A 52 13.06 13.01 -5.73
N THR A 53 13.43 11.81 -5.26
CA THR A 53 13.01 10.55 -5.88
C THR A 53 12.88 9.41 -4.88
N ILE A 54 11.88 8.54 -5.09
CA ILE A 54 11.82 7.19 -4.50
C ILE A 54 12.56 6.17 -5.36
N THR A 55 12.93 5.05 -4.76
CA THR A 55 13.57 3.96 -5.51
C THR A 55 12.57 3.34 -6.48
N ARG A 56 13.06 2.87 -7.64
CA ARG A 56 12.25 2.14 -8.62
C ARG A 56 11.59 0.90 -8.02
N SER A 57 12.28 0.24 -7.08
CA SER A 57 11.78 -0.95 -6.38
C SER A 57 10.55 -0.62 -5.53
N LEU A 58 10.65 0.41 -4.69
CA LEU A 58 9.54 0.88 -3.87
C LEU A 58 8.36 1.33 -4.74
N ALA A 59 8.61 2.10 -5.80
CA ALA A 59 7.56 2.52 -6.73
C ALA A 59 6.80 1.31 -7.31
N TYR A 60 7.55 0.31 -7.79
CA TYR A 60 6.96 -0.93 -8.31
C TYR A 60 6.14 -1.67 -7.24
N LYS A 61 6.65 -1.74 -6.01
CA LYS A 61 5.95 -2.38 -4.88
C LYS A 61 4.63 -1.69 -4.56
N LEU A 62 4.62 -0.36 -4.53
CA LEU A 62 3.41 0.43 -4.30
C LEU A 62 2.40 0.25 -5.43
N PHE A 63 2.83 0.27 -6.69
CA PHE A 63 1.94 -0.03 -7.81
C PHE A 63 1.37 -1.44 -7.74
N GLN A 64 2.21 -2.44 -7.47
CA GLN A 64 1.77 -3.82 -7.32
C GLN A 64 0.73 -3.94 -6.19
N CYS A 65 0.99 -3.29 -5.04
CA CYS A 65 0.06 -3.24 -3.92
C CYS A 65 -1.30 -2.69 -4.35
N TYR A 66 -1.33 -1.52 -5.00
CA TYR A 66 -2.57 -0.92 -5.48
C TYR A 66 -3.33 -1.83 -6.45
N PHE A 67 -2.70 -2.23 -7.56
CA PHE A 67 -3.40 -2.93 -8.64
C PHE A 67 -3.88 -4.32 -8.23
N GLU A 68 -3.08 -5.06 -7.45
CA GLU A 68 -3.48 -6.40 -7.05
C GLU A 68 -4.61 -6.38 -6.03
N VAL A 69 -4.55 -5.47 -5.05
CA VAL A 69 -5.56 -5.33 -4.00
C VAL A 69 -6.86 -4.73 -4.55
N ASP A 70 -6.79 -3.64 -5.31
CA ASP A 70 -7.97 -2.97 -5.90
C ASP A 70 -8.75 -3.92 -6.80
N ARG A 71 -8.03 -4.70 -7.63
CA ARG A 71 -8.65 -5.73 -8.46
C ARG A 71 -9.46 -6.73 -7.64
N GLN A 72 -8.99 -7.13 -6.45
CA GLN A 72 -9.73 -8.08 -5.62
C GLN A 72 -10.92 -7.45 -4.91
N PHE A 73 -10.83 -6.19 -4.49
CA PHE A 73 -11.95 -5.50 -3.83
C PHE A 73 -13.19 -5.44 -4.72
N ASN A 74 -13.04 -5.29 -6.03
CA ASN A 74 -14.17 -5.33 -6.96
C ASN A 74 -14.95 -6.66 -6.93
N LEU A 75 -14.34 -7.74 -6.42
CA LEU A 75 -14.90 -9.09 -6.36
C LEU A 75 -15.48 -9.47 -4.99
N ILE A 76 -15.47 -8.56 -4.01
CA ILE A 76 -15.96 -8.78 -2.64
C ILE A 76 -17.22 -7.94 -2.42
N GLU A 77 -18.31 -8.55 -1.97
CA GLU A 77 -19.53 -7.82 -1.60
C GLU A 77 -19.47 -7.34 -0.14
N ASN A 78 -18.85 -6.19 0.07
CA ASN A 78 -18.74 -5.53 1.38
C ASN A 78 -18.81 -4.01 1.19
N GLU A 79 -19.70 -3.32 1.89
CA GLU A 79 -19.88 -1.87 1.75
C GLU A 79 -18.66 -1.07 2.24
N GLN A 80 -17.96 -1.57 3.26
CA GLN A 80 -16.79 -0.92 3.87
C GLN A 80 -15.53 -1.05 2.99
N LYS A 81 -15.57 -1.86 1.92
CA LYS A 81 -14.44 -2.00 0.99
C LYS A 81 -14.10 -0.70 0.27
N LYS A 82 -15.10 0.16 0.04
CA LYS A 82 -14.92 1.44 -0.67
C LYS A 82 -14.00 2.36 0.12
N ASP A 83 -14.16 2.40 1.44
CA ASP A 83 -13.31 3.20 2.32
C ASP A 83 -11.86 2.70 2.28
N LEU A 84 -11.65 1.38 2.30
CA LEU A 84 -10.30 0.80 2.15
C LEU A 84 -9.69 1.08 0.77
N GLN A 85 -10.47 0.94 -0.31
CA GLN A 85 -10.02 1.26 -1.67
C GLN A 85 -9.58 2.72 -1.77
N SER A 86 -10.41 3.65 -1.29
CA SER A 86 -10.08 5.07 -1.28
C SER A 86 -8.86 5.39 -0.42
N ARG A 87 -8.76 4.80 0.79
CA ARG A 87 -7.61 4.99 1.67
C ARG A 87 -6.32 4.46 1.04
N LEU A 88 -6.36 3.30 0.37
CA LEU A 88 -5.21 2.72 -0.33
C LEU A 88 -4.77 3.59 -1.51
N PHE A 89 -5.71 4.03 -2.34
CA PHE A 89 -5.42 4.95 -3.43
C PHE A 89 -4.75 6.22 -2.93
N MET A 90 -5.36 6.89 -1.94
CA MET A 90 -4.83 8.15 -1.40
C MET A 90 -3.45 7.98 -0.76
N SER A 91 -3.24 6.89 -0.01
CA SER A 91 -1.94 6.61 0.62
C SER A 91 -0.84 6.46 -0.44
N ILE A 92 -1.08 5.65 -1.47
CA ILE A 92 -0.10 5.40 -2.53
C ILE A 92 0.13 6.66 -3.37
N VAL A 93 -0.94 7.37 -3.76
CA VAL A 93 -0.82 8.62 -4.52
C VAL A 93 -0.06 9.67 -3.72
N SER A 94 -0.29 9.81 -2.42
CA SER A 94 0.44 10.79 -1.59
C SER A 94 1.95 10.52 -1.58
N ILE A 95 2.36 9.25 -1.50
CA ILE A 95 3.77 8.86 -1.57
C ILE A 95 4.37 9.18 -2.95
N LEU A 96 3.60 9.00 -4.03
CA LEU A 96 4.09 9.20 -5.40
C LEU A 96 4.08 10.68 -5.84
N ASN A 97 3.11 11.47 -5.38
CA ASN A 97 2.85 12.84 -5.85
C ASN A 97 3.48 13.94 -4.99
N ASP A 98 3.89 13.68 -3.74
CA ASP A 98 4.66 14.65 -2.95
C ASP A 98 6.00 15.06 -3.61
N HIS A 99 6.34 14.41 -4.74
CA HIS A 99 7.50 14.70 -5.59
C HIS A 99 7.21 15.60 -6.81
N GLN A 100 5.97 16.08 -7.01
CA GLN A 100 5.57 16.82 -8.22
C GLN A 100 5.33 18.34 -8.03
N PHE A 101 5.52 18.89 -6.82
CA PHE A 101 5.19 20.29 -6.52
C PHE A 101 6.35 21.14 -5.98
N TYR A 102 7.57 20.98 -6.51
CA TYR A 102 8.62 22.00 -6.39
C TYR A 102 9.49 22.04 -7.66
#